data_AF-A0AAD5AI44-F1
#
_entry.id   AF-A0AAD5AI44-F1
#
_cell.length_a   1.000
_cell.length_b   1.000
_cell.length_c   1.000
_cell.angle_alpha   90.00
_cell.angle_beta   90.00
_cell.angle_gamma   90.00
#
_symmetry.space_group_name_H-M   'P 1'
#
loop_
_entity.id
_entity.type
_entity.pdbx_description
1 polymer ?
#
loop_
_entity_poly.entity_id
_entity_poly.type
_entity_poly.pdbx_seq_one_letter_code
_entity_poly.pdbx_strand_id
1 'polypeptide(L)' 'LVLNDDEKKLLAKEGVALPSQLPLTKYEEKILKKVRRKIRNKQSAQESRKKKKEYLDGLEGK' A
#
# COMPACT_ATOMS: atom_id res chain seq x y z
N LEU A 1 -0.06 15.55 -9.68
CA LEU A 1 0.03 14.43 -8.71
C LEU A 1 1.29 13.65 -9.03
N VAL A 2 2.25 13.48 -8.11
CA VAL A 2 3.41 12.60 -8.32
C VAL A 2 3.08 11.24 -7.71
N LEU A 3 2.81 10.25 -8.55
CA LEU A 3 2.65 8.86 -8.11
C LEU A 3 4.02 8.29 -7.78
N ASN A 4 4.15 7.67 -6.60
CA ASN A 4 5.37 6.94 -6.27
C ASN A 4 5.43 5.60 -7.02
N ASP A 5 6.60 4.98 -7.08
CA ASP A 5 6.79 3.76 -7.89
C ASP A 5 5.94 2.58 -7.40
N ASP A 6 5.69 2.50 -6.09
CA ASP A 6 4.77 1.52 -5.51
C ASP A 6 3.33 1.74 -5.96
N GLU A 7 2.84 2.99 -5.99
CA GLU A 7 1.52 3.32 -6.54
C GLU A 7 1.44 2.96 -8.03
N LYS A 8 2.45 3.34 -8.83
CA LYS A 8 2.50 3.01 -10.26
C LYS A 8 2.50 1.49 -10.50
N LYS A 9 3.29 0.74 -9.72
CA LYS A 9 3.39 -0.71 -9.83
C LYS A 9 2.10 -1.41 -9.43
N LEU A 10 1.43 -0.95 -8.36
CA LEU A 10 0.14 -1.50 -7.97
C LEU A 10 -0.95 -1.16 -8.99
N LEU A 11 -0.96 0.06 -9.51
CA LEU A 11 -1.88 0.49 -10.56
C LEU A 11 -1.72 -0.34 -11.82
N ALA A 12 -0.49 -0.53 -12.30
CA ALA A 12 -0.17 -1.40 -13.42
C ALA A 12 -0.62 -2.85 -13.18
N LYS A 13 -0.45 -3.37 -11.96
CA LYS A 13 -0.91 -4.72 -11.58
C LYS A 13 -2.44 -4.86 -11.59
N GLU A 14 -3.17 -3.80 -11.26
CA GLU A 14 -4.63 -3.75 -11.36
C GLU A 14 -5.10 -3.45 -12.79
N GLY A 15 -4.19 -3.25 -13.76
CA GLY A 15 -4.50 -2.92 -15.15
C GLY A 15 -5.01 -1.49 -15.34
N VAL A 16 -4.78 -0.61 -14.36
CA VAL A 16 -5.27 0.77 -14.37
C VAL A 16 -4.10 1.71 -14.59
N ALA A 17 -4.12 2.47 -15.67
CA ALA A 17 -3.23 3.61 -15.85
C ALA A 17 -3.97 4.89 -15.46
N LEU A 18 -3.45 5.63 -14.48
CA LEU A 18 -4.01 6.93 -14.14
C LEU A 18 -3.48 7.97 -15.14
N PRO A 19 -4.35 8.78 -15.78
CA PRO A 19 -3.91 9.88 -16.59
C PRO A 19 -3.15 10.88 -15.71
N SER A 20 -2.06 11.42 -16.28
CA SER A 20 -1.25 12.46 -15.61
C SER A 20 -1.95 13.82 -15.64
N GLN A 21 -2.95 13.97 -16.53
CA GLN A 21 -3.78 15.17 -16.67
C GLN A 21 -5.01 15.09 -15.77
N LEU A 22 -5.33 16.22 -15.14
CA LEU A 22 -6.45 16.41 -14.23
C LEU A 22 -7.67 16.98 -14.98
N PRO A 23 -8.91 16.75 -14.49
CA PRO A 23 -9.28 16.00 -13.29
C PRO A 23 -9.44 14.48 -13.51
N LEU A 24 -9.14 13.69 -12.48
CA LEU A 24 -9.43 12.25 -12.46
C LEU A 24 -10.96 12.02 -12.42
N THR A 25 -11.41 10.95 -13.05
CA THR A 25 -12.79 10.47 -12.92
C THR A 25 -13.04 9.90 -11.52
N LYS A 26 -14.30 9.89 -11.07
CA LYS A 26 -14.70 9.28 -9.78
C LYS A 26 -14.21 7.83 -9.62
N TYR A 27 -14.10 7.10 -10.73
CA TYR A 27 -13.60 5.73 -10.76
C TYR A 27 -12.10 5.67 -10.46
N GLU A 28 -11.32 6.51 -11.12
CA GLU A 28 -9.88 6.64 -10.95
C GLU A 28 -9.51 7.09 -9.53
N GLU A 29 -10.24 8.05 -8.96
CA GLU A 29 -10.08 8.46 -7.56
C GLU A 29 -10.32 7.29 -6.59
N LYS A 30 -11.36 6.49 -6.84
CA LYS A 30 -11.68 5.30 -6.02
C LYS A 30 -10.55 4.26 -6.09
N ILE A 31 -9.96 4.07 -7.26
CA ILE A 31 -8.82 3.15 -7.44
C ILE A 31 -7.59 3.69 -6.74
N LEU A 32 -7.25 4.97 -6.93
CA LEU A 32 -6.11 5.59 -6.26
C LEU A 32 -6.24 5.48 -4.73
N LYS A 33 -7.45 5.67 -4.19
CA LYS A 33 -7.73 5.48 -2.76
C LYS A 33 -7.54 4.03 -2.32
N LYS A 34 -7.97 3.05 -3.12
CA LYS A 34 -7.71 1.62 -2.86
C LYS A 34 -6.23 1.29 -2.88
N VAL A 35 -5.48 1.77 -3.88
CA VAL A 35 -4.02 1.54 -4.01
C VAL A 35 -3.29 2.12 -2.81
N ARG A 36 -3.56 3.37 -2.45
CA ARG A 36 -3.01 4.01 -1.25
C ARG A 36 -3.33 3.25 0.03
N ARG A 37 -4.54 2.71 0.15
CA ARG A 37 -4.93 1.86 1.29
C ARG A 37 -4.17 0.53 1.32
N LYS A 38 -3.95 -0.12 0.17
CA LYS A 38 -3.17 -1.37 0.07
C LYS A 38 -1.71 -1.16 0.50
N ILE A 39 -1.09 -0.05 0.09
CA ILE A 39 0.29 0.29 0.48
C ILE A 39 0.40 0.46 2.00
N ARG A 40 -0.51 1.24 2.61
CA ARG A 40 -0.54 1.40 4.08
C ARG A 40 -0.81 0.08 4.81
N ASN A 41 -1.69 -0.78 4.29
CA ASN A 41 -1.96 -2.08 4.89
C ASN A 41 -0.71 -2.98 4.86
N LYS A 42 0.04 -3.00 3.75
CA LYS A 42 1.29 -3.76 3.67
C LYS A 42 2.29 -3.35 4.75
N GLN A 43 2.49 -2.04 4.95
CA GLN A 43 3.37 -1.51 6.00
C GLN A 43 2.87 -1.90 7.39
N SER A 44 1.59 -1.68 7.68
CA SER A 44 0.99 -2.02 8.97
C SER A 44 1.04 -3.53 9.27
N ALA A 45 0.80 -4.38 8.27
CA ALA A 45 0.91 -5.83 8.41
C ALA A 45 2.35 -6.29 8.65
N GLN A 46 3.34 -5.63 8.03
CA GLN A 46 4.75 -5.91 8.31
C GLN A 46 5.14 -5.52 9.73
N GLU A 47 4.78 -4.32 10.19
CA GLU A 47 5.04 -3.89 11.57
C GLU A 47 4.35 -4.80 12.59
N SER A 48 3.11 -5.21 12.32
CA SER A 48 2.40 -6.17 13.18
C SER A 48 3.12 -7.52 13.27
N ARG A 49 3.62 -8.05 12.14
CA ARG A 49 4.41 -9.29 12.12
C ARG A 49 5.73 -9.14 12.86
N LYS A 50 6.41 -8.00 12.69
CA LYS A 50 7.66 -7.70 13.40
C LYS A 50 7.44 -7.65 14.91
N LYS A 51 6.44 -6.90 15.37
CA LYS A 51 6.09 -6.79 16.80
C LYS A 51 5.70 -8.14 17.40
N LYS A 52 4.96 -8.98 16.66
CA LYS A 52 4.63 -10.34 17.11
C LYS A 52 5.89 -11.20 17.24
N LYS A 53 6.81 -11.12 16.27
CA LYS A 53 8.09 -11.83 16.32
C LYS A 53 8.93 -11.38 17.51
N GLU A 54 9.13 -10.08 17.69
CA GLU A 54 9.90 -9.52 18.80
C GLU A 54 9.32 -9.92 20.17
N TYR A 55 7.99 -9.99 20.29
CA TYR A 55 7.33 -10.49 21.50
C TYR A 55 7.59 -11.97 21.75
N LEU A 56 7.57 -12.81 20.71
CA LEU A 56 7.85 -14.25 20.82
C LEU A 56 9.33 -14.51 21.14
N ASP A 57 10.24 -13.88 20.39
CA ASP A 57 11.69 -13.99 20.59
C ASP A 57 12.08 -13.54 22.02
N GLY A 58 11.40 -12.52 22.58
CA GLY A 58 11.60 -12.05 23.96
C GLY A 58 11.05 -12.98 25.05
N LEU A 59 10.14 -13.90 24.70
CA LEU A 59 9.62 -14.93 25.61
C LEU A 59 10.46 -16.21 25.58
N GLU A 60 11.03 -16.56 24.43
CA GLU A 60 11.88 -17.75 24.24
C GLU A 60 13.33 -17.56 24.75
N GLY A 61 13.72 -16.34 25.11
CA GLY A 61 15.03 -16.01 25.70
C GLY A 61 15.10 -16.03 27.23
N LYS A 62 14.09 -16.56 27.94
CA LYS A 62 14.06 -16.74 29.39
C LYS A 62 14.33 -18.18 29.82
#